data_AF-R9B448-F1
#
_entry.id   AF-R9B448-F1
#
_cell.length_a   1.000
_cell.length_b   1.000
_cell.length_c   1.000
_cell.angle_alpha   90.00
_cell.angle_beta   90.00
_cell.angle_gamma   90.00
#
_symmetry.space_group_name_H-M   'P 1'
#
loop_
_entity.id
_entity.type
_entity.pdbx_description
1 polymer ?
#
loop_
_entity_poly.entity_id
_entity_poly.type
_entity_poly.pdbx_seq_one_letter_code
_entity_poly.pdbx_strand_id
1 'polypeptide(L)'
;MIDSDFINSSIPDVVWITLQERLESGLPNNYIVISDTGDGSYVVLNCIECDEDKIMIWTPGINDPNTSFDRYYSDFETFFYDQIVNLI
;
A
#
# COMPACT_ATOMS: atom_id res chain seq x y z
N MET A 1 8.02 -6.20 24.07
CA MET A 1 9.36 -6.35 23.45
C MET A 1 9.19 -5.84 22.03
N ILE A 2 9.96 -4.83 21.64
CA ILE A 2 10.11 -4.50 20.21
C ILE A 2 11.17 -5.49 19.73
N ASP A 3 10.77 -6.36 18.80
CA ASP A 3 11.66 -7.38 18.28
C ASP A 3 12.79 -6.72 17.48
N SER A 4 14.04 -7.00 17.84
CA SER A 4 15.23 -6.46 17.18
C SER A 4 15.46 -7.05 15.80
N ASP A 5 14.73 -8.11 15.43
CA ASP A 5 14.82 -8.77 14.13
C ASP A 5 14.07 -8.03 13.01
N PHE A 6 13.40 -6.92 13.33
CA PHE A 6 12.78 -6.02 12.37
C PHE A 6 13.72 -5.58 11.24
N ILE A 7 14.99 -5.30 11.59
CA ILE A 7 15.98 -4.74 10.67
C ILE A 7 16.50 -5.78 9.66
N ASN A 8 16.30 -7.08 9.91
CA ASN A 8 16.76 -8.17 9.03
C ASN A 8 15.63 -8.91 8.28
N SER A 9 14.38 -8.43 8.37
CA SER A 9 13.31 -8.95 7.51
C SER A 9 13.48 -8.39 6.09
N SER A 10 13.73 -9.26 5.11
CA SER A 10 13.77 -8.91 3.69
C SER A 10 12.43 -8.39 3.15
N ILE A 11 11.36 -8.47 3.95
CA ILE A 11 10.03 -7.94 3.66
C ILE A 11 9.81 -6.75 4.59
N PRO A 12 9.63 -5.53 4.08
CA PRO A 12 9.29 -4.38 4.91
C PRO A 12 8.00 -4.67 5.66
N ASP A 13 8.01 -4.45 6.97
CA ASP A 13 6.78 -4.46 7.76
C ASP A 13 5.85 -3.35 7.25
N VAL A 14 4.59 -3.72 7.01
CA VAL A 14 3.52 -2.83 6.52
C VAL A 14 3.43 -1.55 7.34
N VAL A 15 3.59 -1.62 8.67
CA VAL A 15 3.57 -0.46 9.56
C VAL A 15 4.74 0.46 9.26
N TRP A 16 5.96 -0.08 9.15
CA TRP A 16 7.14 0.73 8.91
C TRP A 16 7.12 1.38 7.54
N ILE A 17 6.86 0.63 6.47
CA ILE A 17 6.83 1.20 5.12
C ILE A 17 5.72 2.25 5.00
N THR A 18 4.55 2.01 5.59
CA THR A 18 3.47 3.01 5.65
C THR A 18 3.92 4.28 6.38
N LEU A 19 4.61 4.14 7.53
CA LEU A 19 5.08 5.30 8.28
C LEU A 19 6.22 6.03 7.58
N GLN A 20 7.13 5.32 6.90
CA GLN A 20 8.19 5.93 6.10
C GLN A 20 7.61 6.72 4.93
N GLU A 21 6.72 6.14 4.13
CA GLU A 21 6.11 6.81 2.98
C GLU A 21 5.22 8.00 3.38
N ARG A 22 4.60 7.97 4.57
CA ARG A 22 3.94 9.14 5.16
C ARG A 22 4.91 10.28 5.44
N LEU A 23 6.08 9.96 5.98
CA LEU A 23 7.07 10.95 6.38
C LEU A 23 7.85 11.51 5.20
N GLU A 24 8.22 10.67 4.23
CA GLU A 24 9.16 11.02 3.16
C GLU A 24 8.44 11.46 1.88
N SER A 25 7.29 10.84 1.57
CA SER A 25 6.59 11.00 0.29
C SER A 25 5.19 11.60 0.45
N GLY A 26 4.71 11.79 1.69
CA GLY A 26 3.44 12.43 1.97
C GLY A 26 2.21 11.53 1.75
N LEU A 27 2.33 10.21 1.92
CA LEU A 27 1.19 9.30 1.88
C LEU A 27 0.06 9.80 2.82
N PRO A 28 -1.21 9.91 2.38
CA PRO A 28 -2.28 10.36 3.25
C PRO A 28 -2.62 9.35 4.37
N ASN A 29 -3.06 9.85 5.52
CA ASN A 29 -3.24 9.06 6.75
C ASN A 29 -4.31 7.94 6.65
N ASN A 30 -5.26 8.06 5.73
CA ASN A 30 -6.29 7.05 5.50
C ASN A 30 -5.80 5.87 4.65
N TYR A 31 -4.58 5.91 4.12
CA TYR A 31 -4.01 4.83 3.33
C TYR A 31 -2.97 4.02 4.11
N ILE A 32 -2.95 2.72 3.83
CA ILE A 32 -1.99 1.75 4.38
C ILE A 32 -1.35 1.01 3.21
N VAL A 33 -0.03 0.92 3.16
CA VAL A 33 0.69 0.14 2.14
C VAL A 33 0.50 -1.35 2.41
N ILE A 34 0.08 -2.11 1.41
CA ILE A 34 -0.16 -3.56 1.53
C ILE A 34 0.66 -4.41 0.55
N SER A 35 1.21 -3.81 -0.49
CA SER A 35 2.17 -4.47 -1.40
C SER A 35 3.03 -3.44 -2.14
N ASP A 36 4.22 -3.88 -2.55
CA ASP A 36 5.09 -3.20 -3.52
C ASP A 36 4.76 -3.71 -4.94
N THR A 37 4.78 -2.83 -5.96
CA THR A 37 4.55 -3.18 -7.37
C THR A 37 5.83 -3.54 -8.14
N GLY A 38 7.01 -3.23 -7.58
CA GLY A 38 8.34 -3.42 -8.14
C GLY A 38 8.87 -2.25 -8.95
N ASP A 39 8.06 -1.22 -9.19
CA ASP A 39 8.41 -0.04 -10.00
C ASP A 39 8.49 1.28 -9.20
N GLY A 40 8.43 1.17 -7.86
CA GLY A 40 8.41 2.31 -6.95
C GLY A 40 7.01 2.83 -6.62
N SER A 41 5.97 2.23 -7.19
CA SER A 41 4.58 2.42 -6.76
C SER A 41 4.20 1.41 -5.67
N TYR A 42 3.09 1.68 -4.99
CA TYR A 42 2.60 0.82 -3.92
C TYR A 42 1.12 0.50 -4.11
N VAL A 43 0.73 -0.73 -3.79
CA VAL A 43 -0.67 -1.06 -3.57
C VAL A 43 -1.03 -0.62 -2.15
N VAL A 44 -2.08 0.18 -2.03
CA VAL A 44 -2.55 0.75 -0.76
C VAL A 44 -4.02 0.42 -0.49
N LEU A 45 -4.35 0.22 0.78
CA LEU A 45 -5.70 0.07 1.29
C LEU A 45 -6.25 1.44 1.73
N ASN A 46 -7.39 1.84 1.18
CA ASN A 46 -8.16 3.00 1.60
C ASN A 46 -9.07 2.65 2.79
N CYS A 47 -8.79 3.21 3.96
CA CYS A 47 -9.55 2.94 5.18
C CYS A 47 -10.79 3.85 5.37
N ILE A 48 -11.21 4.62 4.36
CA ILE A 48 -12.45 5.38 4.42
C ILE A 48 -13.63 4.40 4.24
N GLU A 49 -14.52 4.30 5.24
CA GLU A 49 -15.60 3.31 5.28
C GLU A 49 -16.52 3.35 4.05
N CYS A 50 -16.88 4.54 3.56
CA CYS A 50 -17.88 4.72 2.49
C CYS A 50 -17.35 4.60 1.06
N ASP A 51 -16.07 4.30 0.85
CA ASP A 51 -15.50 4.17 -0.50
C ASP A 51 -15.72 2.76 -1.09
N GLU A 52 -16.12 2.66 -2.35
CA GLU A 52 -16.32 1.38 -3.04
C GLU A 52 -15.01 0.75 -3.48
N ASP A 53 -13.99 1.58 -3.76
CA ASP A 53 -12.66 1.13 -4.16
C ASP A 53 -11.73 1.14 -2.94
N LYS A 54 -11.55 -0.03 -2.31
CA LYS A 54 -10.66 -0.16 -1.15
C LYS A 54 -9.20 -0.28 -1.53
N ILE A 55 -8.88 -0.79 -2.72
CA ILE A 55 -7.50 -1.09 -3.11
C ILE A 55 -7.09 -0.19 -4.28
N MET A 56 -6.07 0.62 -4.04
CA MET A 56 -5.56 1.60 -4.99
C MET A 56 -4.08 1.35 -5.27
N ILE A 57 -3.58 1.78 -6.41
CA ILE A 57 -2.15 1.99 -6.64
C ILE A 57 -1.84 3.44 -6.32
N TRP A 58 -0.81 3.67 -5.53
CA TRP A 58 -0.29 4.98 -5.19
C TRP A 58 1.13 5.15 -5.70
N THR A 59 1.37 6.27 -6.37
CA THR A 59 2.68 6.60 -6.95
C THR A 59 3.29 7.80 -6.22
N PRO A 60 4.35 7.59 -5.41
CA PRO A 60 5.07 8.67 -4.76
C PRO A 60 5.57 9.75 -5.73
N GLY A 61 5.63 11.00 -5.27
CA GLY A 61 6.18 12.13 -6.04
C GLY A 61 5.23 12.77 -7.06
N ILE A 62 4.01 12.23 -7.25
CA ILE A 62 2.95 12.88 -8.02
C ILE A 62 2.16 13.83 -7.10
N ASN A 63 2.20 15.13 -7.41
CA ASN A 63 1.57 16.17 -6.57
C ASN A 63 0.06 16.33 -6.77
N ASP A 64 -0.51 15.80 -7.85
CA ASP A 64 -1.95 15.86 -8.10
C ASP A 64 -2.65 14.61 -7.54
N PRO A 65 -3.51 14.75 -6.50
CA PRO A 65 -4.19 13.63 -5.88
C PRO A 65 -5.06 12.80 -6.84
N ASN A 66 -5.54 13.39 -7.93
CA ASN A 66 -6.38 12.68 -8.91
C ASN A 66 -5.57 11.76 -9.83
N THR A 67 -4.25 11.92 -9.86
CA THR A 67 -3.34 11.12 -10.70
C THR A 67 -2.28 10.39 -9.89
N SER A 68 -2.13 10.72 -8.61
CA SER A 68 -1.27 9.96 -7.69
C SER A 68 -1.90 8.66 -7.21
N PHE A 69 -3.20 8.48 -7.43
CA PHE A 69 -3.95 7.27 -7.05
C PHE A 69 -4.73 6.72 -8.23
N ASP A 70 -4.52 5.45 -8.55
CA ASP A 70 -5.27 4.71 -9.55
C ASP A 70 -6.07 3.59 -8.89
N ARG A 71 -7.31 3.40 -9.32
CA ARG A 71 -8.16 2.30 -8.85
C ARG A 71 -7.58 0.97 -9.29
N TYR A 72 -7.55 -0.01 -8.39
CA TYR A 72 -6.99 -1.33 -8.68
C TYR A 72 -7.97 -2.47 -8.40
N TYR A 73 -8.45 -2.61 -7.17
CA TYR A 73 -9.48 -3.59 -6.79
C TYR A 73 -10.54 -2.95 -5.87
N SER A 74 -11.76 -3.47 -5.93
CA SER A 74 -12.86 -3.04 -5.05
C SER A 74 -12.61 -3.41 -3.59
N ASP A 75 -12.01 -4.55 -3.33
CA ASP A 75 -11.87 -5.14 -2.00
C ASP A 75 -10.56 -5.92 -1.85
N PHE A 76 -10.16 -6.10 -0.59
CA PHE A 76 -8.90 -6.76 -0.25
C PHE A 76 -8.96 -8.25 -0.57
N GLU A 77 -10.12 -8.88 -0.42
CA GLU A 77 -10.34 -10.31 -0.64
C GLU A 77 -10.04 -10.70 -2.09
N THR A 78 -10.57 -9.95 -3.05
CA THR A 78 -10.34 -10.17 -4.49
C THR A 78 -8.89 -9.95 -4.85
N PHE A 79 -8.28 -8.85 -4.38
CA PHE A 79 -6.87 -8.58 -4.57
C PHE A 79 -6.01 -9.74 -4.05
N PHE A 80 -6.21 -10.13 -2.79
CA PHE A 80 -5.40 -11.16 -2.13
C PHE A 80 -5.58 -12.54 -2.76
N TYR A 81 -6.81 -12.88 -3.17
CA TYR A 81 -7.08 -14.11 -3.91
C TYR A 81 -6.29 -14.15 -5.23
N ASP A 82 -6.31 -13.07 -6.01
CA ASP A 82 -5.56 -12.98 -7.26
C ASP A 82 -4.05 -13.08 -7.04
N GLN A 83 -3.52 -12.48 -5.97
CA GLN A 83 -2.09 -12.58 -5.62
C GLN A 83 -1.67 -14.01 -5.26
N ILE A 84 -2.59 -14.87 -4.82
CA ILE A 84 -2.27 -16.27 -4.51
C ILE A 84 -2.47 -17.15 -5.76
N VAL A 85 -3.50 -16.89 -6.56
CA VAL A 85 -3.90 -17.78 -7.65
C VAL A 85 -3.12 -17.51 -8.94
N ASN A 86 -2.80 -16.25 -9.23
CA ASN A 86 -2.19 -15.86 -10.51
C ASN A 86 -0.67 -15.62 -10.44
N LEU A 87 -0.08 -15.75 -9.25
CA LEU A 87 1.34 -15.50 -8.98
C LEU A 87 2.12 -16.79 -8.63
N ILE A 88 1.46 -17.95 -8.70
CA ILE A 88 2.04 -19.32 -8.66
C ILE A 88 1.91 -19.95 -10.04
#